data_AF-A0AA37UIK3-F1
#
_entry.id   AF-A0AA37UIK3-F1
#
_cell.length_a   1.000
_cell.length_b   1.000
_cell.length_c   1.000
_cell.angle_alpha   90.00
_cell.angle_beta   90.00
_cell.angle_gamma   90.00
#
_symmetry.space_group_name_H-M   'P 1'
#
loop_
_entity.id
_entity.type
_entity.pdbx_description
1 polymer ?
#
loop_
_entity_poly.entity_id
_entity_poly.type
_entity_poly.pdbx_seq_one_letter_code
_entity_poly.pdbx_strand_id
1 'polypeptide(L)'
;MRGRARATATVGALVIAMLLTGCGTEDPVAQDLESAKRAAQQQQEAIVALLPQELIASLEQPDTGVLMACESEGSAQWTGRATVVLSELPDLEATLASIAAAFEERGFAARWDQTISGEPRVQLLGADGDSYLVSPWAEEMSIGVASASPCFPLADDEHPGLVV
;
A
#
# COMPACT_ATOMS: atom_id res chain seq x y z
N MET A 1 -11.44 -68.34 27.83
CA MET A 1 -11.06 -67.64 29.08
C MET A 1 -10.29 -66.38 28.69
N ARG A 2 -10.82 -65.20 29.00
CA ARG A 2 -10.21 -63.88 28.73
C ARG A 2 -9.16 -63.59 29.82
N GLY A 3 -7.90 -63.45 29.44
CA GLY A 3 -6.79 -63.05 30.32
C GLY A 3 -6.42 -61.59 30.07
N ARG A 4 -6.43 -60.79 31.14
CA ARG A 4 -6.34 -59.33 31.16
C ARG A 4 -4.97 -58.77 30.77
N ALA A 5 -5.02 -57.60 30.16
CA ALA A 5 -3.93 -56.68 29.88
C ALA A 5 -3.15 -56.26 31.14
N ARG A 6 -1.85 -56.00 30.96
CA ARG A 6 -1.11 -54.98 31.70
C ARG A 6 -0.15 -54.29 30.73
N ALA A 7 -0.51 -53.07 30.36
CA ALA A 7 0.33 -52.12 29.66
C ALA A 7 1.28 -51.47 30.69
N THR A 8 2.58 -51.56 30.46
CA THR A 8 3.60 -50.84 31.23
C THR A 8 4.12 -49.70 30.37
N ALA A 9 3.61 -48.50 30.66
CA ALA A 9 4.01 -47.25 30.02
C ALA A 9 5.42 -46.85 30.49
N THR A 10 6.37 -46.76 29.57
CA THR A 10 7.68 -46.15 29.82
C THR A 10 7.66 -44.73 29.25
N VAL A 11 7.73 -43.77 30.16
CA VAL A 11 7.83 -42.34 29.92
C VAL A 11 9.24 -42.05 29.39
N GLY A 12 9.33 -41.67 28.11
CA GLY A 12 10.55 -41.15 27.49
C GLY A 12 10.25 -39.76 26.94
N ALA A 13 10.49 -38.73 27.74
CA ALA A 13 10.36 -37.34 27.36
C ALA A 13 11.50 -36.96 26.40
N LEU A 14 11.17 -36.63 25.15
CA LEU A 14 12.01 -35.77 24.32
C LEU A 14 11.15 -34.59 23.87
N VAL A 15 11.27 -33.51 24.64
CA VAL A 15 10.68 -32.21 24.37
C VAL A 15 11.47 -31.59 23.22
N ILE A 16 10.90 -31.58 22.01
CA ILE A 16 11.34 -30.69 20.94
C ILE A 16 10.46 -29.44 21.03
N ALA A 17 10.94 -28.47 21.82
CA ALA A 17 10.39 -27.12 21.86
C ALA A 17 10.89 -26.37 20.61
N MET A 18 10.16 -26.46 19.50
CA MET A 18 10.29 -25.47 18.42
C MET A 18 9.40 -24.28 18.76
N LEU A 19 9.96 -23.37 19.56
CA LEU A 19 9.45 -22.02 19.73
C LEU A 19 9.73 -21.25 18.43
N LEU A 20 8.78 -21.29 17.49
CA LEU A 20 8.71 -20.28 16.43
C LEU A 20 7.68 -19.23 16.84
N THR A 21 7.95 -18.56 17.97
CA THR A 21 7.39 -17.24 18.25
C THR A 21 8.33 -16.21 17.64
N GLY A 22 8.26 -16.07 16.32
CA GLY A 22 8.70 -14.85 15.66
C GLY A 22 7.52 -13.89 15.64
N CYS A 23 7.22 -13.25 16.77
CA CYS A 23 6.54 -11.96 16.70
C CYS A 23 7.55 -11.02 16.06
N GLY A 24 7.43 -10.79 14.75
CA GLY A 24 7.98 -9.58 14.15
C GLY A 24 7.20 -8.43 14.76
N THR A 25 7.67 -7.91 15.88
CA THR A 25 7.35 -6.52 16.23
C THR A 25 8.12 -5.74 15.19
N GLU A 26 7.44 -5.34 14.13
CA GLU A 26 7.94 -4.34 13.20
C GLU A 26 8.13 -3.10 14.06
N ASP A 27 9.36 -2.86 14.54
CA ASP A 27 9.74 -1.53 14.96
C ASP A 27 9.33 -0.61 13.81
N PRO A 28 8.66 0.53 14.05
CA PRO A 28 8.47 1.51 13.00
C PRO A 28 9.87 1.91 12.56
N VAL A 29 10.32 1.36 11.44
CA VAL A 29 11.57 1.72 10.80
C VAL A 29 11.50 3.22 10.70
N ALA A 30 12.44 3.93 11.34
CA ALA A 30 12.54 5.37 11.18
C ALA A 30 12.61 5.61 9.67
N GLN A 31 11.52 6.14 9.13
CA GLN A 31 11.33 6.19 7.70
C GLN A 31 12.28 7.27 7.20
N ASP A 32 13.21 6.92 6.32
CA ASP A 32 13.99 7.89 5.56
C ASP A 32 13.34 8.10 4.19
N LEU A 33 13.83 9.08 3.43
CA LEU A 33 13.33 9.40 2.10
C LEU A 33 13.24 8.15 1.19
N GLU A 34 14.32 7.38 1.09
CA GLU A 34 14.37 6.22 0.21
C GLU A 34 13.37 5.13 0.62
N SER A 35 13.17 4.92 1.92
CA SER A 35 12.16 4.00 2.44
C SER A 35 10.74 4.52 2.20
N ALA A 36 10.50 5.82 2.39
CA ALA A 36 9.23 6.48 2.13
C ALA A 36 8.81 6.38 0.66
N LYS A 37 9.72 6.73 -0.24
CA LYS A 37 9.54 6.63 -1.69
C LYS A 37 9.26 5.20 -2.13
N ARG A 38 10.09 4.24 -1.69
CA ARG A 38 9.92 2.82 -2.04
C ARG A 38 8.58 2.28 -1.58
N ALA A 39 8.18 2.55 -0.34
CA ALA A 39 6.89 2.10 0.19
C ALA A 39 5.72 2.69 -0.62
N ALA A 40 5.76 3.99 -0.91
CA ALA A 40 4.73 4.65 -1.70
C ALA A 40 4.64 4.08 -3.14
N GLN A 41 5.77 3.86 -3.80
CA GLN A 41 5.82 3.27 -5.14
C GLN A 41 5.32 1.82 -5.16
N GLN A 42 5.66 1.02 -4.15
CA GLN A 42 5.16 -0.35 -4.01
C GLN A 42 3.63 -0.38 -3.82
N GLN A 43 3.06 0.58 -3.09
CA GLN A 43 1.60 0.65 -2.95
C GLN A 43 0.92 1.10 -4.24
N GLN A 44 1.53 2.01 -5.01
CA GLN A 44 1.04 2.33 -6.35
C GLN A 44 1.05 1.09 -7.25
N GLU A 45 2.12 0.30 -7.26
CA GLU A 45 2.20 -0.97 -8.00
C GLU A 45 1.09 -1.94 -7.56
N ALA A 46 0.84 -2.06 -6.25
CA ALA A 46 -0.22 -2.91 -5.72
C ALA A 46 -1.61 -2.46 -6.18
N ILE A 47 -1.86 -1.15 -6.29
CA ILE A 47 -3.11 -0.60 -6.86
C ILE A 47 -3.20 -0.91 -8.35
N VAL A 48 -2.12 -0.68 -9.10
CA VAL A 48 -2.09 -0.93 -10.55
C VAL A 48 -2.32 -2.41 -10.86
N ALA A 49 -1.82 -3.33 -10.04
CA ALA A 49 -2.03 -4.77 -10.18
C ALA A 49 -3.51 -5.19 -10.02
N LEU A 50 -4.35 -4.35 -9.40
CA LEU A 50 -5.79 -4.60 -9.25
C LEU A 50 -6.62 -4.04 -10.41
N LEU A 51 -6.01 -3.26 -11.32
CA LEU A 51 -6.67 -2.83 -12.54
C LEU A 51 -6.81 -4.02 -13.52
N PRO A 52 -7.76 -3.98 -14.45
CA PRO A 52 -7.85 -4.97 -15.54
C PRO A 52 -6.57 -4.96 -16.39
N GLN A 53 -5.70 -5.95 -16.20
CA GLN A 53 -4.34 -5.96 -16.76
C GLN A 53 -4.34 -6.01 -18.29
N GLU A 54 -5.36 -6.65 -18.87
CA GLU A 54 -5.59 -6.73 -20.31
C GLU A 54 -5.91 -5.37 -20.95
N LEU A 55 -6.34 -4.38 -20.15
CA LEU A 55 -6.67 -3.03 -20.62
C LEU A 55 -5.50 -2.06 -20.49
N ILE A 56 -4.42 -2.43 -19.80
CA ILE A 56 -3.26 -1.56 -19.61
C ILE A 56 -2.45 -1.49 -20.91
N ALA A 57 -2.47 -0.32 -21.56
CA ALA A 57 -1.67 -0.05 -22.74
C ALA A 57 -0.24 0.38 -22.37
N SER A 58 -0.10 1.19 -21.32
CA SER A 58 1.19 1.57 -20.74
C SER A 58 1.07 1.98 -19.29
N LEU A 59 2.19 1.86 -18.56
CA LEU A 59 2.34 2.34 -17.19
C LEU A 59 3.56 3.26 -17.14
N GLU A 60 3.36 4.46 -16.60
CA GLU A 60 4.44 5.37 -16.22
C GLU A 60 4.43 5.52 -14.71
N GLN A 61 5.56 5.24 -14.06
CA GLN A 61 5.80 5.57 -12.66
C GLN A 61 7.18 6.20 -12.58
N PRO A 62 7.27 7.55 -12.54
CA PRO A 62 8.53 8.24 -12.42
C PRO A 62 9.29 7.77 -11.18
N ASP A 63 10.61 7.67 -11.32
CA ASP A 63 11.52 7.41 -10.21
C ASP A 63 11.73 8.66 -9.35
N THR A 64 11.10 9.79 -9.67
CA THR A 64 11.14 11.02 -8.88
C THR A 64 9.76 11.44 -8.39
N GLY A 65 9.71 12.09 -7.24
CA GLY A 65 8.56 12.74 -6.65
C GLY A 65 8.95 14.09 -6.03
N VAL A 66 8.09 14.61 -5.17
CA VAL A 66 8.31 15.88 -4.47
C VAL A 66 8.12 15.69 -2.97
N LEU A 67 9.01 16.28 -2.17
CA LEU A 67 8.82 16.38 -0.72
C LEU A 67 7.76 17.43 -0.41
N MET A 68 6.67 17.06 0.25
CA MET A 68 5.65 17.99 0.72
C MET A 68 5.75 18.14 2.24
N ALA A 69 5.72 19.38 2.73
CA ALA A 69 5.77 19.66 4.15
C ALA A 69 4.60 18.99 4.89
N CYS A 70 4.90 18.43 6.05
CA CYS A 70 3.90 17.97 7.00
C CYS A 70 3.61 19.04 8.06
N GLU A 71 2.69 18.76 8.99
CA GLU A 71 2.36 19.70 10.06
C GLU A 71 3.52 19.93 11.04
N SER A 72 4.35 18.91 11.25
CA SER A 72 5.52 19.02 12.13
C SER A 72 6.67 19.69 11.40
N GLU A 73 7.33 20.65 12.06
CA GLU A 73 8.52 21.28 11.50
C GLU A 73 9.64 20.25 11.30
N GLY A 74 10.37 20.39 10.19
CA GLY A 74 11.47 19.48 9.84
C GLY A 74 11.00 18.10 9.38
N SER A 75 9.72 17.91 9.07
CA SER A 75 9.22 16.68 8.45
C SER A 75 8.50 16.93 7.12
N ALA A 76 8.55 15.92 6.27
CA ALA A 76 7.86 15.91 5.00
C ALA A 76 7.31 14.52 4.71
N GLN A 77 6.46 14.45 3.69
CA GLN A 77 6.06 13.22 3.03
C GLN A 77 6.60 13.24 1.62
N TRP A 78 6.98 12.08 1.11
CA TRP A 78 7.28 11.92 -0.30
C TRP A 78 5.99 11.77 -1.07
N THR A 79 5.89 12.44 -2.22
CA THR A 79 4.69 12.42 -3.05
C THR A 79 5.05 12.12 -4.48
N GLY A 80 4.31 11.22 -5.10
CA GLY A 80 4.55 10.78 -6.46
C GLY A 80 3.28 10.30 -7.13
N ARG A 81 3.40 9.87 -8.37
CA ARG A 81 2.25 9.42 -9.17
C ARG A 81 2.64 8.27 -10.08
N ALA A 82 1.78 7.27 -10.17
CA ALA A 82 1.75 6.36 -11.31
C ALA A 82 0.60 6.77 -12.24
N THR A 83 0.82 6.70 -13.54
CA THR A 83 -0.19 6.96 -14.57
C THR A 83 -0.32 5.72 -15.44
N VAL A 84 -1.53 5.17 -15.48
CA VAL A 84 -1.90 4.01 -16.29
C VAL A 84 -2.68 4.50 -17.48
N VAL A 85 -2.18 4.28 -18.69
CA VAL A 85 -2.92 4.51 -19.93
C VAL A 85 -3.62 3.22 -20.32
N LEU A 86 -4.89 3.34 -20.68
CA LEU A 86 -5.77 2.22 -20.97
C LEU A 86 -6.10 2.17 -22.48
N SER A 87 -6.26 0.96 -23.01
CA SER A 87 -6.74 0.73 -24.37
C SER A 87 -8.25 0.98 -24.51
N GLU A 88 -8.99 0.79 -23.41
CA GLU A 88 -10.40 1.11 -23.25
C GLU A 88 -10.72 1.37 -21.76
N LEU A 89 -11.78 2.13 -21.48
CA LEU A 89 -12.20 2.39 -20.10
C LEU A 89 -12.95 1.16 -19.54
N PRO A 90 -12.55 0.64 -18.36
CA PRO A 90 -13.32 -0.38 -17.68
C PRO A 90 -14.59 0.22 -17.07
N ASP A 91 -15.41 -0.64 -16.46
CA ASP A 91 -16.40 -0.19 -15.47
C ASP A 91 -15.65 0.46 -14.29
N LEU A 92 -15.57 1.79 -14.31
CA LEU A 92 -14.80 2.57 -13.33
C LEU A 92 -15.32 2.36 -11.90
N GLU A 93 -16.63 2.33 -11.71
CA GLU A 93 -17.22 2.18 -10.38
C GLU A 93 -16.90 0.80 -9.81
N ALA A 94 -17.11 -0.26 -10.60
CA ALA A 94 -16.79 -1.62 -10.17
C ALA A 94 -15.28 -1.81 -9.93
N THR A 95 -14.44 -1.24 -10.80
CA THR A 95 -12.98 -1.32 -10.68
C THR A 95 -12.49 -0.64 -9.40
N LEU A 96 -12.92 0.60 -9.15
CA LEU A 96 -12.54 1.33 -7.94
C LEU A 96 -13.10 0.67 -6.68
N ALA A 97 -14.29 0.06 -6.75
CA ALA A 97 -14.88 -0.64 -5.61
C ALA A 97 -14.07 -1.89 -5.24
N SER A 98 -13.57 -2.62 -6.25
CA SER A 98 -12.67 -3.75 -6.04
C SER A 98 -11.35 -3.31 -5.40
N ILE A 99 -10.78 -2.18 -5.84
CA ILE A 99 -9.56 -1.62 -5.25
C ILE A 99 -9.79 -1.22 -3.80
N ALA A 100 -10.87 -0.50 -3.51
CA ALA A 100 -11.25 -0.07 -2.18
C ALA A 100 -11.38 -1.28 -1.23
N ALA A 101 -12.17 -2.28 -1.62
CA ALA A 101 -12.39 -3.49 -0.82
C ALA A 101 -11.07 -4.22 -0.50
N ALA A 102 -10.20 -4.39 -1.49
CA ALA A 102 -8.90 -5.06 -1.30
C ALA A 102 -7.99 -4.31 -0.31
N PHE A 103 -8.06 -2.98 -0.28
CA PHE A 103 -7.28 -2.16 0.67
C PHE A 103 -7.94 -2.07 2.06
N GLU A 104 -9.27 -2.07 2.13
CA GLU A 104 -10.01 -2.15 3.40
C GLU A 104 -9.70 -3.46 4.14
N GLU A 105 -9.58 -4.58 3.44
CA GLU A 105 -9.12 -5.85 4.01
C GLU A 105 -7.70 -5.78 4.60
N ARG A 106 -6.90 -4.81 4.13
CA ARG A 106 -5.54 -4.54 4.60
C ARG A 106 -5.49 -3.46 5.68
N GLY A 107 -6.64 -2.97 6.15
CA GLY A 107 -6.76 -2.00 7.23
C GLY A 107 -6.76 -0.53 6.78
N PHE A 108 -6.83 -0.26 5.47
CA PHE A 108 -7.01 1.11 4.97
C PHE A 108 -8.47 1.56 5.12
N ALA A 109 -8.68 2.87 5.25
CA ALA A 109 -10.00 3.47 5.07
C ALA A 109 -10.16 3.96 3.63
N ALA A 110 -11.27 3.63 2.97
CA ALA A 110 -11.62 4.18 1.66
C ALA A 110 -12.53 5.41 1.80
N ARG A 111 -12.16 6.51 1.13
CA ARG A 111 -12.99 7.71 1.01
C ARG A 111 -13.34 7.94 -0.46
N TRP A 112 -14.63 8.08 -0.72
CA TRP A 112 -15.17 8.24 -2.06
C TRP A 112 -15.51 9.70 -2.34
N ASP A 113 -15.24 10.13 -3.56
CA ASP A 113 -15.65 11.43 -4.10
C ASP A 113 -15.73 11.35 -5.63
N GLN A 114 -15.96 12.47 -6.30
CA GLN A 114 -15.96 12.58 -7.74
C GLN A 114 -14.86 13.54 -8.23
N THR A 115 -14.41 13.34 -9.46
CA THR A 115 -13.65 14.35 -10.21
C THR A 115 -14.54 15.56 -10.50
N ILE A 116 -13.94 16.64 -11.02
CA ILE A 116 -14.72 17.82 -11.49
C ILE A 116 -15.69 17.45 -12.61
N SER A 117 -15.35 16.46 -13.44
CA SER A 117 -16.18 15.98 -14.55
C SER A 117 -17.21 14.92 -14.12
N GLY A 118 -17.21 14.52 -12.84
CA GLY A 118 -18.21 13.63 -12.25
C GLY A 118 -17.84 12.15 -12.23
N GLU A 119 -16.65 11.76 -12.69
CA GLU A 119 -16.20 10.37 -12.57
C GLU A 119 -15.90 10.01 -11.10
N PRO A 120 -16.19 8.77 -10.66
CA PRO A 120 -15.84 8.35 -9.32
C PRO A 120 -14.32 8.31 -9.12
N ARG A 121 -13.87 8.64 -7.91
CA ARG A 121 -12.49 8.45 -7.46
C ARG A 121 -12.47 8.00 -6.00
N VAL A 122 -11.43 7.27 -5.62
CA VAL A 122 -11.28 6.78 -4.25
C VAL A 122 -9.92 7.17 -3.69
N GLN A 123 -9.93 7.70 -2.47
CA GLN A 123 -8.73 7.91 -1.67
C GLN A 123 -8.64 6.81 -0.61
N LEU A 124 -7.53 6.08 -0.63
CA LEU A 124 -7.17 5.06 0.34
C LEU A 124 -6.28 5.71 1.40
N LEU A 125 -6.63 5.55 2.67
CA LEU A 125 -5.92 6.15 3.80
C LEU A 125 -5.39 5.06 4.72
N GLY A 126 -4.07 4.99 4.86
CA GLY A 126 -3.41 4.07 5.77
C GLY A 126 -3.40 4.60 7.20
N ALA A 127 -3.18 3.70 8.16
CA ALA A 127 -3.19 4.03 9.59
C ALA A 127 -2.03 4.96 10.00
N ASP A 128 -0.94 4.92 9.24
CA ASP A 128 0.28 5.69 9.52
C ASP A 128 0.27 7.07 8.83
N GLY A 129 -0.83 7.41 8.15
CA GLY A 129 -1.00 8.70 7.46
C GLY A 129 -0.59 8.70 5.99
N ASP A 130 -0.18 7.56 5.44
CA ASP A 130 -0.03 7.39 4.00
C ASP A 130 -1.38 7.46 3.29
N SER A 131 -1.37 7.97 2.06
CA SER A 131 -2.58 8.08 1.25
C SER A 131 -2.33 7.83 -0.23
N TYR A 132 -3.33 7.22 -0.88
CA TYR A 132 -3.31 6.95 -2.32
C TYR A 132 -4.63 7.38 -2.93
N LEU A 133 -4.59 8.32 -3.87
CA LEU A 133 -5.76 8.75 -4.63
C LEU A 133 -5.76 8.07 -5.99
N VAL A 134 -6.75 7.21 -6.21
CA VAL A 134 -7.02 6.57 -7.49
C VAL A 134 -8.08 7.40 -8.20
N SER A 135 -7.67 8.11 -9.26
CA SER A 135 -8.50 9.05 -9.99
C SER A 135 -8.47 8.76 -11.49
N PRO A 136 -9.62 8.52 -12.14
CA PRO A 136 -9.68 8.44 -13.58
C PRO A 136 -9.53 9.82 -14.23
N TRP A 137 -8.95 9.82 -15.43
CA TRP A 137 -9.01 10.89 -16.41
C TRP A 137 -9.62 10.27 -17.68
N ALA A 138 -10.95 10.15 -17.69
CA ALA A 138 -11.67 9.36 -18.68
C ALA A 138 -11.47 9.88 -20.13
N GLU A 139 -11.42 11.20 -20.30
CA GLU A 139 -11.14 11.83 -21.61
C GLU A 139 -9.73 11.49 -22.14
N GLU A 140 -8.79 11.18 -21.25
CA GLU A 140 -7.41 10.82 -21.57
C GLU A 140 -7.19 9.29 -21.56
N MET A 141 -8.26 8.50 -21.39
CA MET A 141 -8.21 7.04 -21.23
C MET A 141 -7.14 6.60 -20.22
N SER A 142 -7.07 7.29 -19.08
CA SER A 142 -6.04 7.00 -18.09
C SER A 142 -6.55 7.01 -16.66
N ILE A 143 -5.80 6.35 -15.78
CA ILE A 143 -6.01 6.35 -14.33
C ILE A 143 -4.72 6.83 -13.67
N GLY A 144 -4.83 7.86 -12.85
CA GLY A 144 -3.77 8.31 -11.97
C GLY A 144 -3.86 7.66 -10.60
N VAL A 145 -2.71 7.25 -10.08
CA VAL A 145 -2.53 6.82 -8.69
C VAL A 145 -1.56 7.80 -8.04
N ALA A 146 -2.08 8.89 -7.48
CA ALA A 146 -1.27 9.81 -6.68
C ALA A 146 -0.99 9.18 -5.31
N SER A 147 0.21 9.37 -4.79
CA SER A 147 0.64 8.83 -3.51
C SER A 147 1.19 9.93 -2.62
N ALA A 148 1.01 9.76 -1.32
CA ALA A 148 1.72 10.45 -0.28
C ALA A 148 2.15 9.42 0.77
N SER A 149 3.44 9.37 1.07
CA SER A 149 3.97 8.52 2.14
C SER A 149 3.51 9.00 3.52
N PRO A 150 3.70 8.22 4.60
CA PRO A 150 3.68 8.79 5.94
C PRO A 150 4.71 9.93 6.05
N CYS A 151 4.49 10.83 7.00
CA CYS A 151 5.43 11.89 7.31
C CYS A 151 6.68 11.33 7.99
N PHE A 152 7.85 11.83 7.59
CA PHE A 152 9.14 11.42 8.10
C PHE A 152 10.07 12.61 8.35
N PRO A 153 11.03 12.52 9.29
CA PRO A 153 11.98 13.59 9.54
C PRO A 153 12.94 13.77 8.35
N LEU A 154 13.18 15.02 7.97
CA LEU A 154 14.10 15.36 6.90
C LEU A 154 15.55 15.32 7.37
N ALA A 155 16.45 14.89 6.49
CA ALA A 155 17.89 15.10 6.64
C ALA A 155 18.26 16.58 6.43
N ASP A 156 19.46 16.97 6.89
CA ASP A 156 19.90 18.38 6.90
C ASP A 156 19.91 19.05 5.50
N ASP A 157 20.09 18.26 4.42
CA ASP A 157 20.09 18.72 3.03
C ASP A 157 18.74 18.57 2.32
N GLU A 158 17.74 17.99 2.99
CA GLU A 158 16.40 17.81 2.46
C GLU A 158 15.48 18.96 2.89
N HIS A 159 14.56 19.35 2.00
CA HIS A 159 13.57 20.38 2.30
C HIS A 159 12.28 20.15 1.53
N PRO A 160 11.12 20.65 2.01
CA PRO A 160 9.90 20.66 1.23
C PRO A 160 10.10 21.36 -0.13
N GLY A 161 9.50 20.81 -1.18
CA GLY A 161 9.63 21.24 -2.57
C GLY A 161 10.83 20.63 -3.32
N LEU A 162 11.72 19.90 -2.65
CA LEU A 162 12.79 19.17 -3.32
C LEU A 162 12.22 18.03 -4.18
N VAL A 163 12.77 17.86 -5.39
CA VAL A 163 12.43 16.77 -6.31
C VAL A 163 13.43 15.63 -6.12
N VAL A 164 12.93 14.43 -5.78
CA VAL A 164 13.73 13.27 -5.33
C VAL A 164 13.14 11.92 -5.72
#